data_AF-A0A4V2NEE5-F1
#
_entry.id   AF-A0A4V2NEE5-F1
#
_cell.length_a   1.000
_cell.length_b   1.000
_cell.length_c   1.000
_cell.angle_alpha   90.00
_cell.angle_beta   90.00
_cell.angle_gamma   90.00
#
_symmetry.space_group_name_H-M   'P 1'
#
loop_
_entity.id
_entity.type
_entity.pdbx_description
1 polymer ?
#
loop_
_entity_poly.entity_id
_entity_poly.type
_entity_poly.pdbx_seq_one_letter_code
_entity_poly.pdbx_strand_id
1 'polypeptide(L)'
;NLLIYLDRSVQRQVLQTFHFALRPGGYLFLGSSESAEIAEELFFPVDKKNRIYRAKSNANRPRVTPQLPVAGKAQQPLPAEAVRPASRPASFSFANLHQRLIEH
;
A
#
# COMPACT_ATOMS: atom_id res chain seq x y z
N ASN A 1 12.12 14.98 13.94
CA ASN A 1 11.05 14.89 14.95
C ASN A 1 9.75 15.39 14.33
N LEU A 2 9.10 14.57 13.50
CA LEU A 2 7.84 14.91 12.83
C LEU A 2 6.61 14.65 13.72
N LEU A 3 6.62 13.55 14.49
CA LEU A 3 5.42 13.10 15.21
C LEU A 3 4.89 14.16 16.18
N ILE A 4 5.76 14.97 16.78
CA ILE A 4 5.40 16.03 17.73
C ILE A 4 4.53 17.15 17.14
N TYR A 5 4.48 17.28 15.81
CA TYR A 5 3.63 18.26 15.12
C TYR A 5 2.27 17.68 14.71
N LEU A 6 2.04 16.39 14.97
CA LEU A 6 0.82 15.70 14.59
C LEU A 6 -0.09 15.54 15.80
N ASP A 7 -1.40 15.58 15.55
CA ASP A 7 -2.38 15.21 16.56
C ASP A 7 -2.21 13.76 17.03
N ARG A 8 -2.65 13.50 18.26
CA ARG A 8 -2.58 12.17 18.90
C ARG A 8 -3.13 11.05 18.02
N SER A 9 -4.27 11.28 17.36
CA SER A 9 -4.90 10.29 16.48
C SER A 9 -4.00 9.94 15.28
N VAL A 10 -3.39 10.95 14.65
CA VAL A 10 -2.51 10.79 13.49
C VAL A 10 -1.19 10.12 13.91
N GLN A 11 -0.61 10.51 15.05
CA GLN A 11 0.57 9.85 15.62
C GLN A 11 0.34 8.34 15.76
N ARG A 12 -0.82 7.93 16.31
CA ARG A 12 -1.18 6.53 16.49
C ARG A 12 -1.29 5.78 15.16
N GLN A 13 -1.88 6.38 14.13
CA GLN A 13 -1.96 5.80 12.79
C GLN A 13 -0.59 5.62 12.14
N VAL A 14 0.31 6.60 12.31
CA VAL A 14 1.70 6.49 11.82
C VAL A 14 2.43 5.36 12.53
N LEU A 15 2.29 5.24 13.85
CA LEU A 15 2.90 4.15 14.63
C LEU A 15 2.35 2.77 14.24
N GLN A 16 1.05 2.65 13.95
CA GLN A 16 0.46 1.43 13.39
C GLN A 16 1.06 1.07 12.03
N THR A 17 1.28 2.07 11.18
CA THR A 17 1.89 1.89 9.87
C THR A 17 3.34 1.41 10.00
N PHE A 18 4.12 2.00 10.92
CA PHE A 18 5.47 1.52 11.22
C PHE A 18 5.48 0.10 11.76
N HIS A 19 4.57 -0.24 12.69
CA HIS A 19 4.46 -1.61 13.20
C HIS A 19 4.18 -2.62 12.08
N PHE A 20 3.26 -2.28 11.17
CA PHE A 20 2.94 -3.10 10.01
C PHE A 20 4.13 -3.30 9.07
N ALA A 21 4.91 -2.25 8.82
CA ALA A 21 6.07 -2.29 7.94
C ALA A 21 7.26 -3.08 8.52
N LEU A 22 7.29 -3.28 9.84
CA LEU A 22 8.37 -4.01 10.50
C LEU A 22 8.19 -5.52 10.42
N ARG A 23 9.31 -6.23 10.33
CA ARG A 23 9.36 -7.68 10.57
C ARG A 23 8.99 -7.96 12.03
N PRO A 24 8.43 -9.15 12.35
CA PRO A 24 8.15 -9.51 13.74
C PRO A 24 9.44 -9.41 14.58
N GLY A 25 9.37 -8.68 15.69
CA GLY A 25 10.55 -8.42 16.53
C GLY A 25 11.57 -7.44 15.96
N GLY A 26 11.26 -6.74 14.86
CA GLY A 26 12.07 -5.65 14.30
C GLY A 26 12.08 -4.41 15.18
N TYR A 27 12.97 -3.47 14.89
CA TYR A 27 13.21 -2.29 15.72
C TYR A 27 12.70 -1.01 15.06
N LEU A 28 12.13 -0.12 15.88
CA LEU A 28 11.74 1.23 15.54
C LEU A 28 12.62 2.20 16.32
N PHE A 29 13.20 3.16 15.62
CA PHE A 29 13.96 4.28 16.19
C PHE A 29 13.15 5.55 15.98
N LEU A 30 12.99 6.33 17.03
CA LEU A 30 12.30 7.62 16.96
C LEU A 30 13.27 8.76 17.32
N GLY A 31 12.93 9.97 16.91
CA GLY A 31 13.69 11.15 17.30
C GLY A 31 13.56 11.47 18.79
N SER A 32 14.46 12.29 19.33
CA SER A 32 14.56 12.57 20.78
C SER A 32 13.28 13.12 21.42
N SER A 33 12.47 13.86 20.65
CA SER A 33 11.20 14.44 21.09
C SER A 33 9.99 13.53 20.85
N GLU A 34 10.19 12.35 20.25
CA GLU A 34 9.12 11.44 19.84
C GLU A 34 9.02 10.23 20.77
N SER A 35 7.85 9.60 20.83
CA SER A 35 7.64 8.40 21.64
C SER A 35 6.59 7.48 21.03
N ALA A 36 6.69 6.18 21.33
CA ALA A 36 5.70 5.17 20.94
C ALA A 36 4.66 4.89 22.05
N GLU A 37 4.56 5.74 23.07
CA GLU A 37 3.73 5.50 24.27
C GLU A 37 2.24 5.42 23.95
N ILE A 38 1.76 6.20 22.96
CA ILE A 38 0.37 6.13 22.49
C ILE A 38 0.02 4.81 21.79
N ALA A 39 1.02 3.98 21.47
CA ALA A 39 0.85 2.67 20.86
C ALA A 39 1.66 1.60 21.61
N GLU A 40 1.65 1.67 22.95
CA GLU A 40 2.37 0.75 23.84
C GLU A 40 1.98 -0.73 23.65
N GLU A 41 0.79 -1.01 23.11
CA GLU A 41 0.36 -2.36 22.75
C GLU A 41 1.08 -2.92 21.52
N LEU A 42 1.68 -2.06 20.68
CA LEU A 42 2.37 -2.44 19.46
C LEU A 42 3.89 -2.59 19.63
N PHE A 43 4.47 -1.95 20.65
CA PHE A 43 5.92 -1.90 20.82
C PHE A 43 6.38 -2.20 22.25
N PHE A 44 7.48 -2.93 22.39
CA PHE A 44 8.24 -3.04 23.64
C PHE A 44 9.32 -1.96 23.68
N PRO A 45 9.46 -1.19 24.79
CA PRO A 45 10.60 -0.29 24.95
C PRO A 45 11.88 -1.10 25.18
N VAL A 46 12.90 -0.88 24.36
CA VAL A 46 14.22 -1.53 24.50
C VAL A 46 15.18 -0.59 25.19
N ASP A 47 15.22 0.66 24.74
CA ASP A 47 15.96 1.75 25.37
C ASP A 47 15.15 3.04 25.26
N LYS A 48 14.51 3.43 26.35
CA LYS A 48 13.68 4.65 26.38
C LYS A 48 14.51 5.92 26.24
N LYS A 49 15.76 5.93 26.72
CA LYS A 49 16.64 7.11 26.66
C LYS A 49 17.00 7.40 25.20
N ASN A 50 17.26 6.36 24.43
CA ASN A 50 17.60 6.46 23.01
C ASN A 50 16.39 6.26 22.06
N ARG A 51 15.16 6.20 22.62
CA ARG A 51 13.90 6.03 21.86
C ARG A 51 13.91 4.81 20.92
N ILE A 52 14.47 3.70 21.41
CA ILE A 52 14.53 2.43 20.70
C ILE A 52 13.42 1.51 21.19
N TYR A 53 12.62 1.02 20.26
CA TYR A 53 11.47 0.18 20.51
C TYR A 53 11.54 -1.08 19.63
N ARG A 54 10.98 -2.19 20.11
CA ARG A 54 10.87 -3.45 19.37
C ARG A 54 9.41 -3.76 19.07
N ALA A 55 9.08 -4.05 17.82
CA ALA A 55 7.73 -4.42 17.41
C ALA A 55 7.29 -5.71 18.12
N LYS A 56 6.13 -5.68 18.79
CA LYS A 56 5.54 -6.88 19.40
C LYS A 56 5.10 -7.82 18.28
N SER A 57 5.47 -9.10 18.41
CA SER A 57 5.01 -10.15 17.49
C SER A 57 3.60 -10.56 17.88
N ASN A 58 2.61 -10.20 17.06
CA ASN A 58 1.24 -10.68 17.17
C ASN A 58 1.07 -11.87 16.22
N ALA A 59 1.66 -13.01 16.57
CA ALA A 59 1.62 -14.24 15.75
C ALA A 59 0.20 -14.70 15.38
N ASN A 60 -0.84 -14.22 16.09
CA ASN A 60 -2.23 -14.59 15.89
C ASN A 60 -3.13 -13.45 15.39
N ARG A 61 -2.58 -12.29 14.97
CA ARG A 61 -3.39 -11.19 14.43
C ARG A 61 -3.09 -11.04 12.94
N PRO A 62 -4.11 -11.17 12.05
CA PRO A 62 -3.90 -10.85 10.64
C PRO A 62 -3.34 -9.44 10.54
N ARG A 63 -2.30 -9.26 9.73
CA ARG A 63 -1.72 -7.93 9.46
C ARG A 63 -2.77 -7.10 8.72
N VAL A 64 -3.51 -6.30 9.48
CA VAL A 64 -4.47 -5.35 8.90
C VAL A 64 -3.67 -4.29 8.17
N THR A 65 -3.90 -4.16 6.87
CA THR A 65 -3.31 -3.11 6.06
C THR A 65 -3.85 -1.75 6.54
N PRO A 66 -2.98 -0.82 6.96
CA PRO A 66 -3.43 0.53 7.30
C PRO A 66 -4.04 1.19 6.06
N GLN A 67 -5.20 1.82 6.21
CA GLN A 67 -5.78 2.65 5.15
C GLN A 67 -4.96 3.94 5.07
N LEU A 68 -3.98 3.93 4.17
CA LEU A 68 -3.23 5.14 3.82
C LEU A 68 -4.10 5.99 2.89
N PRO A 69 -4.19 7.31 3.09
CA PRO A 69 -4.80 8.18 2.10
C PRO A 69 -3.98 8.05 0.81
N VAL A 70 -4.51 7.28 -0.13
CA VAL A 70 -3.94 7.16 -1.47
C VAL A 70 -4.04 8.54 -2.09
N ALA A 71 -2.92 9.25 -2.21
CA ALA A 71 -2.84 10.47 -2.99
C ALA A 71 -3.23 10.10 -4.42
N GLY A 72 -4.47 10.43 -4.79
CA GLY A 72 -5.05 10.12 -6.08
C GLY A 72 -5.30 8.63 -6.28
N LYS A 73 -6.55 8.21 -6.12
CA LYS A 73 -7.08 7.26 -7.09
C LYS A 73 -6.95 7.94 -8.46
N ALA A 74 -5.87 7.68 -9.20
CA ALA A 74 -6.04 7.60 -10.63
C ALA A 74 -7.08 6.50 -10.81
N GLN A 75 -8.33 6.90 -11.07
CA GLN A 75 -9.34 5.99 -11.55
C GLN A 75 -8.77 5.47 -12.88
N GLN A 76 -8.02 4.37 -12.84
CA GLN A 76 -7.96 3.50 -14.00
C GLN A 76 -9.34 2.84 -14.02
N PRO A 77 -10.18 3.14 -15.03
CA PRO A 77 -11.36 2.34 -15.24
C PRO A 77 -10.85 0.92 -15.51
N LEU A 78 -11.21 -0.02 -14.65
CA LEU A 78 -11.12 -1.43 -14.98
C LEU A 78 -11.99 -1.62 -16.24
N PRO A 79 -11.45 -2.14 -17.35
CA PRO A 79 -12.30 -2.55 -18.47
C PRO A 79 -13.24 -3.63 -17.91
N ALA A 80 -14.55 -3.35 -17.94
CA ALA A 80 -15.57 -4.32 -17.60
C ALA A 80 -15.29 -5.59 -18.41
N GLU A 81 -15.12 -6.67 -17.66
CA GLU A 81 -14.75 -7.98 -18.17
C GLU A 81 -15.69 -8.39 -19.30
N ALA A 82 -15.06 -8.86 -20.38
CA ALA A 82 -15.69 -9.44 -21.52
C ALA A 82 -16.57 -10.62 -21.11
N VAL A 83 -17.88 -10.39 -21.03
CA VAL A 83 -18.87 -11.46 -21.20
C VAL A 83 -19.76 -11.08 -22.35
N ARG A 84 -19.34 -11.42 -23.58
CA ARG A 84 -20.25 -11.62 -24.71
C ARG A 84 -19.85 -12.83 -25.54
N PRO A 85 -20.84 -13.62 -26.00
CA PRO A 85 -20.66 -14.98 -26.49
C PRO A 85 -20.03 -15.01 -27.88
N ALA A 86 -19.50 -16.18 -28.21
CA ALA A 86 -18.91 -16.53 -29.49
C ALA A 86 -19.73 -16.00 -30.69
N SER A 87 -19.11 -15.13 -31.49
CA SER A 87 -19.41 -15.00 -32.92
C SER A 87 -18.15 -14.44 -33.58
N ARG A 88 -17.53 -15.21 -34.47
CA ARG A 88 -16.51 -14.72 -35.39
C ARG A 88 -17.25 -14.05 -36.55
N PRO A 89 -16.94 -12.80 -36.91
CA PRO A 89 -16.93 -12.41 -38.31
C PRO A 89 -15.53 -11.96 -38.73
N ALA A 90 -15.22 -12.24 -39.99
CA ALA A 90 -13.90 -12.14 -40.59
C ALA A 90 -13.19 -10.81 -40.36
N SER A 91 -11.90 -10.87 -40.01
CA SER A 91 -11.01 -9.71 -40.16
C SER A 91 -11.00 -9.31 -41.63
N PHE A 92 -11.41 -8.08 -41.95
CA PHE A 92 -10.96 -7.41 -43.16
C PHE A 92 -9.44 -7.26 -43.04
N SER A 93 -8.71 -8.19 -43.65
CA SER A 93 -7.25 -8.13 -43.71
C SER A 93 -6.85 -7.05 -44.71
N PHE A 94 -6.11 -6.04 -44.24
CA PHE A 94 -5.51 -5.00 -45.08
C PHE A 94 -4.60 -5.58 -46.17
N ALA A 95 -4.08 -6.79 -45.98
CA ALA A 95 -3.31 -7.52 -46.99
C ALA A 95 -4.14 -7.83 -48.26
N ASN A 96 -5.46 -8.04 -48.12
CA ASN A 96 -6.35 -8.29 -49.25
C ASN A 96 -6.82 -7.01 -49.97
N LEU A 97 -6.67 -5.84 -49.33
CA LEU A 97 -7.04 -4.55 -49.92
C LEU A 97 -5.91 -3.97 -50.78
N HIS A 98 -4.66 -4.24 -50.42
CA HIS A 98 -3.50 -3.83 -51.21
C HIS A 98 -3.45 -4.53 -52.58
N GLN A 99 -3.82 -5.81 -52.64
CA GLN A 99 -3.82 -6.59 -53.89
C GLN A 99 -4.88 -6.11 -54.90
N ARG A 100 -5.98 -5.47 -54.46
CA ARG A 100 -7.07 -4.99 -55.33
C ARG A 100 -6.83 -3.61 -55.95
N LEU A 101 -5.72 -2.95 -55.66
CA LEU A 101 -5.38 -1.61 -56.18
C LEU A 101 -4.37 -1.61 -57.34
N ILE A 102 -3.94 -2.79 -57.81
CA ILE A 102 -2.93 -2.89 -58.87
C ILE A 102 -3.51 -3.41 -60.21
N GLU A 103 -4.77 -3.88 -60.25
CA GLU A 103 -5.38 -4.42 -61.48
C GLU A 103 -6.53 -3.58 -62.08
N HIS A 104 -6.53 -2.25 -61.90
CA HIS A 104 -7.33 -1.36 -62.75
C HIS A 104 -6.61 -0.07 -63.09
#